data_AF-A0A2H3BX04-F1
#
_entry.id   AF-A0A2H3BX04-F1
#
_cell.length_a   1.000
_cell.length_b   1.000
_cell.length_c   1.000
_cell.angle_alpha   90.00
_cell.angle_beta   90.00
_cell.angle_gamma   90.00
#
_symmetry.space_group_name_H-M   'P 1'
#
loop_
_entity.id
_entity.type
_entity.pdbx_description
1 polymer ?
#
loop_
_entity_poly.entity_id
_entity_poly.type
_entity_poly.pdbx_seq_one_letter_code
_entity_poly.pdbx_strand_id
1 'polypeptide(L)'
;RQGQLCWYRVPKVGQIAINDSFMLEAEVYQLKKHFHRESYCVDILELFLETTFQMEMKQLIDLITAPEDEVDLSKFSLKKHSLIVIYKTAYHSFYLPVTLTVY
;
A
#
# COMPACT_ATOMS: atom_id res chain seq x y z
N ARG A 1 9.88 -10.88 8.19
CA ARG A 1 9.83 -10.58 6.75
C ARG A 1 11.27 -10.55 6.22
N GLN A 2 11.56 -11.05 5.02
CA GLN A 2 12.93 -11.10 4.46
C GLN A 2 13.97 -11.77 5.39
N GLY A 3 13.60 -12.89 6.04
CA GLY A 3 14.50 -13.62 6.95
C GLY A 3 14.66 -13.02 8.36
N GLN A 4 14.05 -11.85 8.65
CA GLN A 4 14.11 -11.20 9.96
C GLN A 4 12.74 -11.15 10.65
N LEU A 5 12.71 -10.75 11.93
CA LEU A 5 11.46 -10.43 12.63
C LEU A 5 10.70 -9.32 11.87
N CYS A 6 9.38 -9.40 11.85
CA CYS A 6 8.58 -8.28 11.37
C CYS A 6 8.77 -7.08 12.31
N TRP A 7 8.70 -5.85 11.78
CA TRP A 7 9.03 -4.64 12.55
C TRP A 7 8.24 -4.54 13.87
N TYR A 8 6.93 -4.78 13.83
CA TYR A 8 6.06 -4.81 15.01
C TYR A 8 6.41 -5.92 16.05
N ARG A 9 7.20 -6.92 15.68
CA ARG A 9 7.66 -8.01 16.56
C ARG A 9 9.04 -7.74 17.19
N VAL A 10 9.71 -6.65 16.80
CA VAL A 10 11.00 -6.28 17.39
C VAL A 10 10.77 -5.86 18.85
N PRO A 11 11.60 -6.33 19.81
CA PRO A 11 11.50 -5.90 21.20
C PRO A 11 11.53 -4.38 21.31
N LYS A 12 10.62 -3.82 22.13
CA LYS A 12 10.41 -2.37 22.35
C LYS A 12 9.70 -1.60 21.22
N VAL A 13 9.40 -2.22 20.07
CA VAL A 13 8.60 -1.58 19.00
C VAL A 13 7.11 -1.82 19.23
N GLY A 14 6.65 -3.07 19.13
CA GLY A 14 5.24 -3.41 19.32
C GLY A 14 4.32 -2.58 18.42
N GLN A 15 3.32 -1.92 19.03
CA GLN A 15 2.33 -1.10 18.32
C GLN A 15 2.84 0.27 17.87
N ILE A 16 4.05 0.68 18.28
CA ILE A 16 4.71 1.89 17.73
C ILE A 16 4.86 1.75 16.21
N ALA A 17 4.98 0.52 15.70
CA ALA A 17 5.04 0.21 14.27
C ALA A 17 3.86 0.78 13.46
N ILE A 18 2.69 1.05 14.07
CA ILE A 18 1.56 1.72 13.38
C ILE A 18 1.91 3.17 13.05
N ASN A 19 2.50 3.90 14.01
CA ASN A 19 2.96 5.26 13.73
C ASN A 19 4.11 5.25 12.71
N ASP A 20 5.02 4.27 12.84
CA ASP A 20 6.15 4.15 11.91
C ASP A 20 5.68 3.91 10.46
N SER A 21 4.56 3.19 10.24
CA SER A 21 4.00 3.05 8.89
C SER A 21 3.51 4.37 8.31
N PHE A 22 2.90 5.24 9.12
CA PHE A 22 2.52 6.59 8.65
C PHE A 22 3.75 7.47 8.39
N MET A 23 4.83 7.30 9.15
CA MET A 23 6.08 7.99 8.88
C MET A 23 6.69 7.56 7.53
N LEU A 24 6.67 6.26 7.21
CA LEU A 24 7.12 5.74 5.91
C LEU A 24 6.28 6.29 4.75
N GLU A 25 4.97 6.40 4.92
CA GLU A 25 4.11 7.06 3.93
C GLU A 25 4.46 8.56 3.81
N ALA A 26 4.71 9.23 4.94
CA ALA A 26 5.02 10.65 4.95
C ALA A 26 6.36 11.00 4.26
N GLU A 27 7.29 10.05 4.19
CA GLU A 27 8.54 10.20 3.43
C GLU A 27 8.28 10.39 1.93
N VAL A 28 7.19 9.86 1.38
CA VAL A 28 6.79 10.10 -0.01
C VAL A 28 6.56 11.59 -0.27
N TYR A 29 5.96 12.32 0.67
CA TYR A 29 5.78 13.76 0.54
C TYR A 29 7.09 14.54 0.62
N GLN A 30 8.17 13.94 1.14
CA GLN A 30 9.50 14.56 1.11
C GLN A 30 10.08 14.60 -0.30
N LEU A 31 9.57 13.82 -1.26
CA LEU A 31 9.94 13.90 -2.68
C LEU A 31 9.73 15.32 -3.24
N LYS A 32 8.78 16.09 -2.67
CA LYS A 32 8.61 17.51 -3.00
C LYS A 32 9.92 18.30 -2.87
N LYS A 33 10.76 18.00 -1.88
CA LYS A 33 12.03 18.71 -1.71
C LYS A 33 12.93 18.56 -2.94
N HIS A 34 12.88 17.42 -3.62
CA HIS A 34 13.67 17.13 -4.80
C HIS A 34 13.02 17.63 -6.09
N PHE A 35 11.70 17.49 -6.21
CA PHE A 35 11.00 17.75 -7.47
C PHE A 35 10.17 19.05 -7.49
N HIS A 36 10.12 19.85 -6.42
CA HIS A 36 9.24 21.04 -6.34
C HIS A 36 9.36 22.07 -7.46
N ARG A 37 10.47 22.06 -8.21
CA ARG A 37 10.69 22.98 -9.36
C ARG A 37 10.30 22.37 -10.70
N GLU A 38 10.10 21.06 -10.73
CA GLU A 38 9.72 20.32 -11.92
C GLU A 38 8.22 20.43 -12.14
N SER A 39 7.81 20.60 -13.40
CA SER A 39 6.39 20.76 -13.75
C SER A 39 5.55 19.54 -13.39
N TYR A 40 6.15 18.34 -13.38
CA TYR A 40 5.50 17.07 -13.09
C TYR A 40 5.44 16.72 -11.58
N CYS A 41 5.93 17.59 -10.69
CA CYS A 41 5.95 17.30 -9.25
C CYS A 41 4.56 17.02 -8.67
N VAL A 42 3.54 17.72 -9.17
CA VAL A 42 2.15 17.51 -8.73
C VAL A 42 1.65 16.15 -9.22
N ASP A 43 1.89 15.82 -10.48
CA ASP A 43 1.48 14.55 -11.08
C ASP A 43 2.07 13.34 -10.34
N ILE A 44 3.35 13.42 -9.96
CA ILE A 44 4.00 12.38 -9.15
C ILE A 44 3.30 12.22 -7.79
N LEU A 45 2.98 13.32 -7.10
CA LEU A 45 2.31 13.24 -5.80
C LEU A 45 0.90 12.68 -5.91
N GLU A 46 0.15 13.09 -6.92
CA GLU A 46 -1.20 12.57 -7.19
C GLU A 46 -1.15 11.07 -7.47
N LEU A 47 -0.17 10.62 -8.26
CA LEU A 47 0.03 9.20 -8.56
C LEU A 47 0.33 8.37 -7.29
N PHE A 48 1.17 8.88 -6.39
CA PHE A 48 1.43 8.22 -5.11
C PHE A 48 0.18 8.18 -4.22
N LEU A 49 -0.56 9.30 -4.12
CA LEU A 49 -1.80 9.37 -3.34
C LEU A 49 -2.86 8.40 -3.85
N GLU A 50 -3.08 8.35 -5.17
CA GLU A 50 -4.03 7.43 -5.79
C GLU A 50 -3.63 5.97 -5.53
N THR A 51 -2.35 5.65 -5.71
CA THR A 51 -1.85 4.29 -5.48
C THR A 51 -2.01 3.88 -4.01
N THR A 52 -1.70 4.76 -3.06
CA THR A 52 -1.91 4.50 -1.63
C THR A 52 -3.39 4.26 -1.32
N PHE A 53 -4.29 5.09 -1.85
CA PHE A 53 -5.73 4.92 -1.65
C PHE A 53 -6.24 3.57 -2.18
N GLN A 54 -5.81 3.16 -3.37
CA GLN A 54 -6.17 1.86 -3.95
C GLN A 54 -5.65 0.69 -3.08
N MET A 55 -4.45 0.81 -2.51
CA MET A 55 -3.87 -0.20 -1.62
C MET A 55 -4.64 -0.33 -0.30
N GLU A 56 -5.03 0.80 0.31
CA GLU A 56 -5.83 0.81 1.54
C GLU A 56 -7.23 0.23 1.31
N MET A 57 -7.88 0.60 0.20
CA MET A 57 -9.16 0.00 -0.21
C MET A 57 -9.06 -1.52 -0.36
N LYS A 58 -7.98 -2.02 -0.97
CA LYS A 58 -7.72 -3.46 -1.08
C LYS A 58 -7.49 -4.10 0.28
N GLN A 59 -6.75 -3.44 1.17
CA GLN A 59 -6.49 -3.96 2.51
C GLN A 59 -7.80 -4.11 3.30
N LEU A 60 -8.70 -3.13 3.20
CA LEU A 60 -10.04 -3.20 3.77
C LEU A 60 -10.83 -4.39 3.20
N ILE A 61 -10.83 -4.57 1.88
CA ILE A 61 -11.52 -5.69 1.21
C ILE A 61 -10.98 -7.05 1.67
N ASP A 62 -9.67 -7.20 1.83
CA ASP A 62 -9.05 -8.42 2.37
C ASP A 62 -9.56 -8.73 3.78
N LEU A 63 -9.56 -7.73 4.67
CA LEU A 63 -9.98 -7.89 6.07
C LEU A 63 -11.46 -8.25 6.21
N ILE A 64 -12.35 -7.66 5.42
CA ILE A 64 -13.79 -7.99 5.47
C ILE A 64 -14.12 -9.33 4.81
N THR A 65 -13.28 -9.81 3.88
CA THR A 65 -13.54 -11.06 3.13
C THR A 65 -13.23 -12.29 3.98
N ALA A 66 -12.23 -12.19 4.86
CA ALA A 66 -11.81 -13.26 5.75
C ALA A 66 -11.59 -12.72 7.16
N PRO A 67 -12.67 -12.44 7.93
CA PRO A 67 -12.54 -12.01 9.31
C PRO A 67 -11.88 -13.10 10.15
N GLU A 68 -10.98 -12.72 11.06
CA GLU A 68 -10.14 -13.66 11.82
C GLU A 68 -10.96 -14.61 12.71
N ASP A 69 -12.14 -14.17 13.16
CA ASP A 69 -12.98 -14.89 14.12
C ASP A 69 -14.06 -15.78 13.47
N GLU A 70 -14.33 -15.64 12.16
CA GLU A 70 -15.41 -16.35 11.47
C GLU A 70 -15.01 -16.80 10.06
N VAL A 71 -14.81 -18.11 9.86
CA VAL A 71 -14.50 -18.68 8.55
C VAL A 71 -15.79 -18.98 7.78
N ASP A 72 -16.11 -18.11 6.83
CA ASP A 72 -17.22 -18.31 5.89
C ASP A 72 -16.69 -18.42 4.45
N LEU A 73 -16.62 -19.66 3.95
CA LEU A 73 -16.14 -19.95 2.60
C LEU A 73 -17.08 -19.43 1.50
N SER A 74 -18.35 -19.13 1.82
CA SER A 74 -19.30 -18.55 0.85
C SER A 74 -18.92 -17.12 0.46
N LYS A 75 -18.11 -16.43 1.29
CA LYS A 75 -17.60 -15.09 1.00
C LYS A 75 -16.55 -15.11 -0.13
N PHE A 76 -15.97 -16.27 -0.47
CA PHE A 76 -14.95 -16.40 -1.52
C PHE A 76 -15.58 -16.62 -2.90
N SER A 77 -15.10 -15.88 -3.89
CA SER A 77 -15.45 -16.10 -5.29
C SER A 77 -14.26 -15.80 -6.18
N LEU A 78 -14.22 -16.41 -7.36
CA LEU A 78 -13.17 -16.12 -8.36
C LEU A 78 -13.11 -14.64 -8.70
N LYS A 79 -14.26 -13.96 -8.77
CA LYS A 79 -14.33 -12.51 -9.03
C LYS A 79 -13.66 -11.70 -7.91
N LYS A 80 -13.94 -12.01 -6.64
CA LYS A 80 -13.31 -11.34 -5.49
C LYS A 80 -11.81 -11.62 -5.43
N HIS A 81 -11.41 -12.88 -5.65
CA HIS A 81 -10.01 -13.26 -5.72
C HIS A 81 -9.26 -12.48 -6.83
N SER A 82 -9.81 -12.42 -8.04
CA SER A 82 -9.20 -11.66 -9.14
C SER A 82 -9.05 -10.17 -8.81
N LEU A 83 -10.06 -9.55 -8.19
CA LEU A 83 -9.96 -8.17 -7.72
C LEU A 83 -8.84 -8.02 -6.68
N ILE A 84 -8.81 -8.87 -5.65
CA ILE A 84 -7.76 -8.84 -4.63
C ILE A 84 -6.38 -8.97 -5.26
N VAL A 85 -6.17 -9.91 -6.19
CA VAL A 85 -4.87 -10.12 -6.85
C VAL A 85 -4.44 -8.91 -7.69
N ILE A 86 -5.35 -8.35 -8.49
CA ILE A 86 -5.08 -7.16 -9.30
C ILE A 86 -4.68 -6.00 -8.40
N TYR A 87 -5.49 -5.67 -7.38
CA TYR A 87 -5.17 -4.55 -6.51
C TYR A 87 -3.92 -4.79 -5.63
N LYS A 88 -3.67 -6.04 -5.23
CA LYS A 88 -2.51 -6.41 -4.41
C LYS A 88 -1.18 -6.28 -5.15
N THR A 89 -1.18 -6.43 -6.48
CA THR A 89 0.06 -6.66 -7.23
C THR A 89 0.24 -5.70 -8.40
N ALA A 90 -0.83 -5.32 -9.10
CA ALA A 90 -0.71 -4.54 -10.33
C ALA A 90 -0.36 -3.07 -10.07
N TYR A 91 -1.04 -2.42 -9.13
CA TYR A 91 -0.93 -0.95 -8.99
C TYR A 91 0.42 -0.50 -8.43
N HIS A 92 0.82 -0.98 -7.26
CA HIS A 92 2.09 -0.53 -6.66
C HIS A 92 3.32 -1.18 -7.30
N SER A 93 3.25 -2.45 -7.75
CA SER A 93 4.44 -3.16 -8.25
C SER A 93 4.70 -2.97 -9.75
N PHE A 94 3.69 -2.62 -10.55
CA PHE A 94 3.84 -2.50 -12.00
C PHE A 94 3.38 -1.15 -12.54
N TYR A 95 2.18 -0.69 -12.20
CA TYR A 95 1.63 0.57 -12.72
C TYR A 95 2.42 1.77 -12.21
N LEU A 96 2.55 1.94 -10.89
CA LEU A 96 3.27 3.04 -10.26
C LEU A 96 4.70 3.24 -10.83
N PRO A 97 5.59 2.22 -10.84
CA PRO A 97 6.95 2.43 -11.33
C PRO A 97 7.01 2.73 -12.83
N VAL A 98 6.12 2.17 -13.65
CA VAL A 98 6.08 2.46 -15.09
C VAL A 98 5.59 3.89 -15.32
N THR A 99 4.48 4.29 -14.69
CA THR A 99 3.92 5.63 -14.84
C THR A 99 4.87 6.71 -14.33
N LEU A 100 5.63 6.46 -13.25
CA LEU A 100 6.68 7.36 -12.78
C LEU A 100 7.78 7.63 -13.81
N THR A 101 8.07 6.70 -14.72
CA THR A 101 9.08 6.90 -15.78
C THR A 101 8.56 7.64 -17.01
N VAL A 102 7.23 7.77 -17.14
CA VAL A 102 6.60 8.49 -18.25
C VAL A 102 6.60 10.00 -18.02
N TYR A 103 6.68 10.43 -16.76
CA TYR A 103 6.84 11.83 -16.35
C TYR A 103 8.31 12.26 -16.41
#